data_AF-F3BYC9-F1
#
_entry.id   AF-F3BYC9-F1
#
_cell.length_a   1.000
_cell.length_b   1.000
_cell.length_c   1.000
_cell.angle_alpha   90.00
_cell.angle_beta   90.00
_cell.angle_gamma   90.00
#
_symmetry.space_group_name_H-M   'P 1'
#
loop_
_entity.id
_entity.type
_entity.pdbx_description
1 polymer ?
#
loop_
_entity_poly.entity_id
_entity_poly.type
_entity_poly.pdbx_seq_one_letter_code
_entity_poly.pdbx_strand_id
1 'polypeptide(L)'
;MKDWLDEIHWNSDGLVPAIAQDHKTGRVLMMAWMNREALSLTASENRAIYWSRSRGKLWRKGEESGHVQKLHELRLDCDADVIILMV
;
A
#
# COMPACT_ATOMS: atom_id res chain seq x y z
N MET A 1 -6.85 14.08 -17.88
CA MET A 1 -5.74 14.26 -16.91
C MET A 1 -5.22 12.87 -16.59
N LYS A 2 -3.90 12.70 -16.50
CA LYS A 2 -3.28 11.43 -16.15
C LYS A 2 -3.43 11.23 -14.64
N ASP A 3 -3.96 10.08 -14.20
CA ASP A 3 -4.00 9.72 -12.79
C ASP A 3 -2.57 9.29 -12.38
N TRP A 4 -2.10 9.66 -11.19
CA TRP A 4 -0.77 9.25 -10.72
C TRP A 4 -0.66 7.72 -10.57
N LEU A 5 -1.80 7.05 -10.37
CA LEU A 5 -1.88 5.58 -10.33
C LEU A 5 -1.56 4.93 -11.69
N ASP A 6 -1.56 5.70 -12.78
CA ASP A 6 -1.19 5.24 -14.13
C ASP A 6 0.32 5.14 -14.34
N GLU A 7 1.13 5.61 -13.37
CA GLU A 7 2.58 5.46 -13.39
C GLU A 7 3.04 4.08 -12.89
N ILE A 8 2.14 3.33 -12.23
CA ILE A 8 2.46 2.06 -11.58
C ILE A 8 2.28 0.90 -12.56
N HIS A 9 3.26 0.01 -12.59
CA HIS A 9 3.22 -1.27 -13.27
C HIS A 9 2.50 -2.31 -12.41
N TRP A 10 1.20 -2.43 -12.64
CA TRP A 10 0.36 -3.45 -12.02
C TRP A 10 0.67 -4.82 -12.62
N ASN A 11 0.69 -5.86 -11.78
CA ASN A 11 0.83 -7.24 -12.26
C ASN A 11 -0.43 -7.72 -13.00
N SER A 12 -0.42 -8.97 -13.49
CA SER A 12 -1.55 -9.56 -14.23
C SER A 12 -2.87 -9.63 -13.44
N ASP A 13 -2.80 -9.59 -12.11
CA ASP A 13 -3.96 -9.62 -11.22
C ASP A 13 -4.45 -8.20 -10.85
N GLY A 14 -3.83 -7.15 -11.42
CA GLY A 14 -4.13 -5.76 -11.09
C GLY A 14 -3.61 -5.35 -9.71
N LEU A 15 -2.53 -5.98 -9.23
CA LEU A 15 -1.95 -5.78 -7.91
C LEU A 15 -0.51 -5.27 -7.99
N VAL A 16 -0.10 -4.53 -6.96
CA VAL A 16 1.28 -4.10 -6.71
C VAL A 16 1.72 -4.57 -5.32
N PRO A 17 2.95 -5.10 -5.16
CA PRO A 17 3.53 -5.34 -3.86
C PRO A 17 3.78 -4.02 -3.11
N ALA A 18 3.40 -4.01 -1.83
CA ALA A 18 3.57 -2.86 -0.93
C ALA A 18 4.33 -3.30 0.33
N ILE A 19 5.44 -2.63 0.61
CA ILE A 19 6.29 -2.84 1.78
C ILE A 19 5.95 -1.76 2.81
N ALA A 20 5.52 -2.18 4.00
CA ALA A 20 5.37 -1.27 5.13
C ALA A 20 6.69 -1.20 5.91
N GLN A 21 7.25 0.00 6.01
CA GLN A 21 8.48 0.29 6.73
C GLN A 21 8.22 1.33 7.80
N ASP A 22 8.71 1.11 9.02
CA ASP A 22 8.62 2.09 10.10
C ASP A 22 9.39 3.37 9.71
N HIS A 23 8.69 4.51 9.69
CA HIS A 23 9.22 5.78 9.21
C HIS A 23 10.36 6.36 10.05
N LYS A 24 10.53 5.90 11.30
CA LYS A 24 11.58 6.41 12.21
C LYS A 24 12.82 5.54 12.19
N THR A 25 12.63 4.24 12.16
CA THR A 25 13.69 3.24 12.35
C THR A 25 14.16 2.61 11.04
N GLY A 26 13.36 2.71 9.98
CA GLY A 26 13.63 1.99 8.72
C GLY A 26 13.38 0.48 8.83
N ARG A 27 12.81 -0.02 9.93
CA ARG A 27 12.50 -1.44 10.08
C ARG A 27 11.37 -1.84 9.12
N VAL A 28 11.60 -2.87 8.31
CA VAL A 28 10.52 -3.50 7.53
C VAL A 28 9.58 -4.22 8.49
N LEU A 29 8.30 -3.87 8.42
CA LEU A 29 7.25 -4.42 9.28
C LEU A 29 6.52 -5.58 8.61
N MET A 30 6.17 -5.42 7.33
CA MET A 30 5.46 -6.42 6.55
C MET A 30 5.48 -6.09 5.07
N MET A 31 5.08 -7.07 4.26
CA MET A 31 4.71 -6.91 2.86
C MET A 31 3.26 -7.38 2.67
N ALA A 32 2.50 -6.65 1.86
CA ALA A 32 1.16 -7.04 1.43
C ALA A 32 0.90 -6.58 -0.01
N TRP A 33 -0.26 -6.91 -0.55
CA TRP A 33 -0.68 -6.50 -1.88
C TRP A 33 -1.61 -5.30 -1.81
N MET A 34 -1.55 -4.43 -2.80
CA MET A 34 -2.53 -3.37 -3.02
C MET A 34 -3.09 -3.51 -4.44
N ASN A 35 -4.40 -3.37 -4.60
CA ASN A 35 -4.99 -3.05 -5.89
C ASN A 35 -5.08 -1.52 -6.03
N ARG A 36 -5.50 -1.04 -7.19
CA ARG A 36 -5.65 0.40 -7.48
C ARG A 36 -6.48 1.14 -6.43
N GLU A 37 -7.59 0.54 -6.00
CA GLU A 37 -8.48 1.13 -4.98
C GLU A 37 -7.81 1.20 -3.60
N ALA A 38 -7.17 0.13 -3.14
CA ALA A 38 -6.48 0.09 -1.85
C ALA A 38 -5.38 1.16 -1.75
N LEU A 39 -4.64 1.36 -2.83
CA LEU A 39 -3.60 2.36 -2.91
C LEU A 39 -4.16 3.79 -2.95
N SER A 40 -5.20 4.03 -3.76
CA SER A 40 -5.92 5.30 -3.78
C SER A 40 -6.47 5.66 -2.40
N LEU A 41 -7.11 4.71 -1.73
CA LEU A 41 -7.66 4.92 -0.39
C LEU A 41 -6.55 5.13 0.65
N THR A 42 -5.40 4.47 0.50
CA THR A 42 -4.25 4.68 1.39
C THR A 42 -3.76 6.11 1.34
N ALA A 43 -3.61 6.67 0.14
CA ALA A 43 -3.24 8.07 -0.07
C ALA A 43 -4.31 9.04 0.46
N SER A 44 -5.60 8.77 0.26
CA SER A 44 -6.67 9.67 0.72
C SER A 44 -6.96 9.58 2.22
N GLU A 45 -6.89 8.38 2.81
CA GLU A 45 -7.19 8.14 4.23
C GLU A 45 -5.96 8.28 5.15
N ASN A 46 -4.76 8.50 4.58
CA ASN A 46 -3.49 8.57 5.31
C ASN A 46 -3.25 7.38 6.26
N ARG A 47 -3.60 6.17 5.81
CA ARG A 47 -3.38 4.92 6.54
C ARG A 47 -3.22 3.75 5.57
N ALA A 48 -2.49 2.72 5.97
CA ALA A 48 -2.29 1.56 5.11
C ALA A 48 -3.57 0.75 4.93
N ILE A 49 -3.98 0.58 3.67
CA ILE A 49 -5.12 -0.22 3.23
C ILE A 49 -4.61 -1.18 2.17
N TYR A 50 -4.82 -2.48 2.38
CA TYR A 50 -4.31 -3.52 1.50
C TYR A 50 -5.44 -4.23 0.78
N TRP A 51 -5.10 -5.00 -0.26
CA TRP A 51 -5.96 -5.97 -0.89
C TRP A 51 -5.67 -7.37 -0.36
N SER A 52 -6.64 -8.01 0.29
CA SER A 52 -6.51 -9.39 0.74
C SER A 52 -6.82 -10.34 -0.42
N ARG A 53 -5.79 -10.97 -1.00
CA ARG A 53 -5.97 -11.94 -2.10
C ARG A 53 -6.82 -13.14 -1.71
N SER A 54 -6.70 -13.62 -0.46
CA SER A 54 -7.49 -14.76 0.02
C SER A 54 -8.94 -14.41 0.35
N ARG A 55 -9.21 -13.17 0.76
CA ARG A 55 -10.58 -12.71 1.09
C ARG A 55 -11.27 -11.99 -0.06
N GLY A 56 -10.54 -11.66 -1.14
CA GLY A 56 -11.05 -10.91 -2.28
C GLY A 56 -11.64 -9.55 -1.92
N LYS A 57 -11.06 -8.86 -0.92
CA LYS A 57 -11.58 -7.57 -0.43
C LYS A 57 -10.49 -6.66 0.12
N LEU A 58 -10.82 -5.38 0.23
CA LEU A 58 -10.04 -4.38 0.95
C LEU A 58 -9.87 -4.77 2.42
N TRP A 59 -8.71 -4.45 2.97
CA TRP A 59 -8.35 -4.66 4.37
C TRP A 59 -7.69 -3.42 4.93
N ARG A 60 -8.38 -2.70 5.82
CA ARG A 60 -7.79 -1.54 6.50
C ARG A 60 -6.95 -2.06 7.65
N LYS A 61 -5.62 -1.93 7.56
CA LYS A 61 -4.72 -2.51 8.56
C LYS A 61 -5.04 -1.94 9.94
N GLY A 62 -5.24 -2.84 10.90
CA GLY A 62 -5.57 -2.50 12.28
C GLY A 62 -7.06 -2.28 12.55
N GLU A 63 -7.97 -2.51 11.60
CA GLU A 63 -9.41 -2.30 11.82
C GLU A 63 -9.99 -3.16 12.97
N GLU A 64 -9.50 -4.39 13.14
CA GLU A 64 -9.93 -5.30 14.23
C GLU A 64 -9.04 -5.19 15.48
N SER A 65 -7.73 -4.93 15.30
CA SER A 65 -6.74 -4.99 16.40
C SER A 65 -6.38 -3.63 16.99
N GLY A 66 -6.77 -2.52 16.37
CA GLY A 66 -6.31 -1.17 16.72
C GLY A 66 -4.88 -0.84 16.26
N HIS A 67 -4.11 -1.80 15.75
CA HIS A 67 -2.73 -1.58 15.26
C HIS A 67 -2.73 -1.00 13.84
N VAL A 68 -3.17 0.26 13.73
CA VAL A 68 -3.24 1.04 12.49
C VAL A 68 -1.84 1.51 12.10
N GLN A 69 -1.52 1.36 10.81
CA GLN A 69 -0.32 1.94 10.20
C GLN A 69 -0.71 3.28 9.57
N LYS A 70 -0.23 4.39 10.12
CA LYS A 70 -0.50 5.74 9.61
C LYS A 70 0.48 6.03 8.48
N LEU A 71 0.01 6.52 7.35
CA LEU A 71 0.90 6.83 6.23
C LEU A 71 1.64 8.14 6.52
N HIS A 72 2.97 8.11 6.43
CA HIS A 72 3.83 9.28 6.47
C HIS A 72 4.34 9.64 5.08
N GLU A 73 4.77 8.64 4.32
CA GLU A 73 5.22 8.81 2.94
C GLU A 73 4.85 7.60 2.09
N LEU A 74 4.68 7.83 0.80
CA LEU A 74 4.49 6.80 -0.21
C LEU A 74 5.55 7.00 -1.27
N ARG A 75 6.35 5.96 -1.55
CA ARG A 75 7.38 6.01 -2.57
C ARG A 75 7.24 4.85 -3.53
N LEU A 76 7.50 5.12 -4.80
CA LEU A 76 7.52 4.17 -5.89
C LEU A 76 8.98 3.85 -6.20
N ASP A 77 9.29 2.59 -6.52
CA ASP A 77 10.64 2.20 -6.92
C ASP A 77 10.97 2.59 -8.38
N CYS A 78 12.17 2.24 -8.83
CA CYS A 78 12.74 2.78 -10.07
C CYS A 78 12.08 2.27 -11.36
N ASP A 79 11.53 1.06 -11.33
CA ASP A 79 10.80 0.39 -12.41
C ASP A 79 9.29 0.33 -12.17
N ALA A 80 8.83 1.04 -11.13
CA ALA A 80 7.44 1.33 -10.84
C ALA A 80 6.55 0.11 -10.55
N ASP A 81 7.12 -1.00 -10.08
CA ASP A 81 6.40 -2.23 -9.77
C ASP A 81 6.38 -2.60 -8.28
N VAL A 82 7.01 -1.80 -7.40
CA VAL A 82 6.92 -1.92 -5.94
C VAL A 82 6.70 -0.57 -5.27
N ILE A 83 5.88 -0.57 -4.21
CA ILE A 83 5.64 0.60 -3.37
C ILE A 83 6.21 0.38 -1.97
N ILE A 84 6.81 1.43 -1.41
CA ILE A 84 7.13 1.51 0.01
C ILE A 84 6.22 2.52 0.71
N LEU A 85 5.57 2.07 1.79
CA LEU A 85 4.80 2.87 2.71
C LEU A 85 5.66 3.13 3.94
N MET A 86 6.03 4.39 4.16
CA MET A 86 6.66 4.80 5.42
C MET A 86 5.52 5.01 6.43
N VAL A 87 5.45 4.18 7.46
CA VAL A 87 4.33 4.11 8.43
C VAL A 87 4.74 4.20 9.88
#